data_AF-A0A0S4LB22-F1
#
_entry.id   AF-A0A0S4LB22-F1
#
_cell.length_a   1.000
_cell.length_b   1.000
_cell.length_c   1.000
_cell.angle_alpha   90.00
_cell.angle_beta   90.00
_cell.angle_gamma   90.00
#
_symmetry.space_group_name_H-M   'P 1'
#
loop_
_entity.id
_entity.type
_entity.pdbx_description
1 polymer ?
#
loop_
_entity_poly.entity_id
_entity_poly.type
_entity_poly.pdbx_seq_one_letter_code
_entity_poly.pdbx_strand_id
1 'polypeptide(L)'
;MNADIGEADINTGDRISRSSRELAIQLAWLLFSIEGRLGRRQYFLSIFFVSGVPLLGYFGFISFAGSGITTISDPFNSNRSADEWLTSVAFIPAAAVWAWASLATTFKRLHDFGKSTGTFMVIAVISLIPGASGLAFFYLLLNPGDSHANKYGEGPGWNSWSRERDFGTRSWL
;
A
#
# COMPACT_ATOMS: atom_id res chain seq x y z
N MET A 1 -30.77 15.48 43.46
CA MET A 1 -29.86 15.87 42.38
C MET A 1 -28.60 15.03 42.54
N ASN A 2 -28.54 13.86 41.91
CA ASN A 2 -27.29 13.10 41.78
C ASN A 2 -26.80 13.35 40.35
N ALA A 3 -25.61 13.93 40.25
CA ALA A 3 -24.94 14.15 38.99
C ALA A 3 -24.49 12.78 38.44
N ASP A 4 -25.05 12.40 37.30
CA ASP A 4 -24.61 11.29 36.47
C ASP A 4 -23.29 11.74 35.80
N ILE A 5 -22.20 11.67 36.57
CA ILE A 5 -20.85 11.91 36.04
C ILE A 5 -20.51 10.70 35.18
N GLY A 6 -20.55 10.95 33.86
CA GLY A 6 -20.43 9.95 32.81
C GLY A 6 -19.37 8.90 33.09
N GLU A 7 -19.83 7.65 33.04
CA GLU A 7 -19.04 6.48 32.76
C GLU A 7 -18.29 6.73 31.43
N ALA A 8 -17.14 7.39 31.52
CA ALA A 8 -16.18 7.44 30.44
C ALA A 8 -15.81 5.98 30.18
N ASP A 9 -16.47 5.41 29.18
CA ASP A 9 -16.43 4.03 28.76
C ASP A 9 -14.97 3.52 28.74
N ILE A 10 -14.58 2.84 29.81
CA ILE A 10 -13.31 2.12 29.97
C ILE A 10 -13.02 1.18 28.78
N ASN A 11 -14.04 0.87 27.97
CA ASN A 11 -13.97 0.05 26.78
C ASN A 11 -13.61 0.83 25.49
N THR A 12 -13.72 2.16 25.47
CA THR A 12 -13.44 2.95 24.26
C THR A 12 -11.96 2.92 23.88
N GLY A 13 -11.05 2.98 24.87
CA GLY A 13 -9.60 2.85 24.63
C GLY A 13 -9.21 1.48 24.08
N ASP A 14 -9.82 0.41 24.60
CA ASP A 14 -9.59 -0.97 24.14
C ASP A 14 -10.11 -1.21 22.72
N ARG A 15 -11.25 -0.61 22.37
CA ARG A 15 -11.79 -0.68 21.00
C ARG A 15 -10.88 0.01 19.99
N ILE A 16 -10.38 1.20 20.31
CA ILE A 16 -9.50 1.95 19.42
C ILE A 16 -8.18 1.19 19.24
N SER A 17 -7.57 0.69 20.31
CA SER A 17 -6.30 -0.04 20.22
C SER A 17 -6.40 -1.32 19.40
N ARG A 18 -7.49 -2.08 19.53
CA ARG A 18 -7.77 -3.26 18.70
C ARG A 18 -7.95 -2.87 17.23
N SER A 19 -8.73 -1.83 16.95
CA SER A 19 -8.94 -1.37 15.57
C SER A 19 -7.63 -0.96 14.89
N SER A 20 -6.75 -0.24 15.59
CA SER A 20 -5.46 0.19 15.06
C SER A 20 -4.52 -0.98 14.78
N ARG A 21 -4.54 -2.00 15.66
CA ARG A 21 -3.77 -3.24 15.46
C ARG A 21 -4.25 -4.02 14.25
N GLU A 22 -5.56 -4.19 14.09
CA GLU A 22 -6.13 -4.86 12.92
C GLU A 22 -5.76 -4.15 11.63
N LEU A 23 -5.85 -2.81 11.60
CA LEU A 23 -5.43 -2.00 10.45
C LEU A 23 -3.93 -2.15 10.16
N ALA A 24 -3.08 -2.13 11.18
CA ALA A 24 -1.63 -2.30 11.00
C ALA A 24 -1.30 -3.66 10.39
N ILE A 25 -1.95 -4.73 10.86
CA ILE A 25 -1.70 -6.07 10.35
C ILE A 25 -2.26 -6.23 8.92
N GLN A 26 -3.42 -5.63 8.65
CA GLN A 26 -4.01 -5.58 7.32
C GLN A 26 -3.12 -4.82 6.31
N LEU A 27 -2.55 -3.69 6.72
CA LEU A 27 -1.60 -2.93 5.91
C LEU A 27 -0.28 -3.69 5.72
N ALA A 28 0.22 -4.34 6.77
CA ALA A 28 1.41 -5.18 6.67
C ALA A 28 1.20 -6.33 5.68
N TRP A 29 0.05 -7.00 5.73
CA TRP A 29 -0.32 -8.00 4.74
C TRP A 29 -0.40 -7.40 3.33
N LEU A 30 -1.11 -6.27 3.17
CA LEU A 30 -1.30 -5.65 1.86
C LEU A 30 0.03 -5.27 1.20
N LEU A 31 0.94 -4.66 1.96
CA LEU A 31 2.16 -4.05 1.44
C LEU A 31 3.37 -5.00 1.47
N PHE A 32 3.42 -5.95 2.41
CA PHE A 32 4.61 -6.78 2.61
C PHE A 32 4.42 -8.27 2.35
N SER A 33 3.18 -8.76 2.22
CA SER A 33 2.93 -10.16 1.83
C SER A 33 2.67 -10.30 0.32
N ILE A 34 2.99 -11.45 -0.25
CA ILE A 34 2.64 -11.83 -1.63
C ILE A 34 1.38 -12.72 -1.65
N GLU A 35 0.98 -13.23 -0.48
CA GLU A 35 -0.09 -14.20 -0.35
C GLU A 35 -1.48 -13.56 -0.42
N GLY A 36 -2.43 -14.34 -0.94
CA GLY A 36 -3.83 -13.94 -1.06
C GLY A 36 -4.16 -13.24 -2.37
N ARG A 37 -5.39 -12.71 -2.40
CA ARG A 37 -6.03 -12.19 -3.61
C ARG A 37 -6.54 -10.77 -3.40
N LEU A 38 -6.35 -9.92 -4.41
CA LEU A 38 -6.74 -8.52 -4.34
C LEU A 38 -7.74 -8.17 -5.44
N GLY A 39 -8.91 -7.67 -5.03
CA GLY A 39 -9.96 -7.26 -5.96
C GLY A 39 -9.65 -5.93 -6.63
N ARG A 40 -10.38 -5.60 -7.71
CA ARG A 40 -10.17 -4.38 -8.51
C ARG A 40 -10.12 -3.09 -7.69
N ARG A 41 -11.14 -2.87 -6.84
CA ARG A 41 -11.27 -1.63 -6.04
C ARG A 41 -10.11 -1.50 -5.05
N GLN A 42 -9.73 -2.60 -4.43
CA GLN A 42 -8.65 -2.65 -3.46
C GLN A 42 -7.31 -2.42 -4.16
N TYR A 43 -7.07 -3.07 -5.30
CA TYR A 43 -5.88 -2.85 -6.13
C TYR A 43 -5.70 -1.38 -6.54
N PHE A 44 -6.78 -0.73 -7.01
CA PHE A 44 -6.76 0.69 -7.32
C PHE A 44 -6.35 1.54 -6.12
N LEU A 45 -7.01 1.34 -4.98
CA LEU A 45 -6.72 2.09 -3.75
C LEU A 45 -5.29 1.84 -3.28
N SER A 46 -4.82 0.60 -3.30
CA SER A 46 -3.44 0.26 -2.92
C SER A 46 -2.43 0.99 -3.78
N ILE A 47 -2.59 1.00 -5.11
CA ILE A 47 -1.68 1.74 -6.01
C ILE A 47 -1.80 3.24 -5.80
N PHE A 48 -3.01 3.76 -5.58
CA PHE A 48 -3.21 5.18 -5.29
C PHE A 48 -2.50 5.60 -4.00
N PHE A 49 -2.56 4.81 -2.93
CA PHE A 49 -1.84 5.11 -1.69
C PHE A 49 -0.34 4.88 -1.78
N VAL A 50 0.11 3.82 -2.47
CA VAL A 50 1.53 3.50 -2.61
C VAL A 50 2.25 4.47 -3.55
N SER A 51 1.60 4.89 -4.64
CA SER A 51 2.24 5.73 -5.68
C SER A 51 1.62 7.12 -5.77
N GLY A 52 0.30 7.23 -5.76
CA GLY A 52 -0.41 8.50 -5.91
C GLY A 52 -0.15 9.48 -4.77
N VAL A 53 -0.25 9.03 -3.51
CA VAL A 53 -0.02 9.90 -2.34
C VAL A 53 1.44 10.40 -2.28
N PRO A 54 2.48 9.56 -2.43
CA PRO A 54 3.86 10.05 -2.50
C PRO A 54 4.11 10.98 -3.69
N LEU A 55 3.51 10.70 -4.85
CA LEU A 55 3.63 11.56 -6.02
C LEU A 55 3.00 12.94 -5.78
N LEU A 56 1.81 13.00 -5.17
CA LEU A 56 1.17 14.27 -4.77
C LEU A 56 2.01 15.01 -3.73
N GLY A 57 2.55 14.31 -2.74
CA GLY A 57 3.46 14.88 -1.75
C GLY A 57 4.72 15.46 -2.40
N TYR A 58 5.32 14.74 -3.35
CA TYR A 58 6.48 15.18 -4.12
C TYR A 58 6.17 16.44 -4.96
N PHE A 59 5.07 16.45 -5.72
CA PHE A 59 4.66 17.63 -6.49
C PHE A 59 4.33 18.82 -5.60
N GLY A 60 3.65 18.60 -4.47
CA GLY A 60 3.36 19.62 -3.48
C GLY A 60 4.65 20.20 -2.89
N PHE A 61 5.59 19.34 -2.51
CA PHE A 61 6.89 19.75 -1.97
C PHE A 61 7.71 20.57 -2.98
N ILE A 62 7.84 20.12 -4.23
CA ILE A 62 8.59 20.85 -5.26
C ILE A 62 7.93 22.18 -5.59
N SER A 63 6.61 22.21 -5.70
CA SER A 63 5.86 23.43 -6.01
C SER A 63 5.96 24.44 -4.87
N PHE A 64 5.95 23.97 -3.62
CA PHE A 64 6.15 24.79 -2.44
C PHE A 64 7.59 25.29 -2.31
N ALA A 65 8.59 24.42 -2.50
CA ALA A 65 10.00 24.79 -2.45
C ALA A 65 10.40 25.75 -3.60
N GLY A 66 9.82 25.56 -4.79
CA GLY A 66 10.02 26.42 -5.95
C GLY A 66 9.29 27.77 -5.87
N SER A 67 8.39 27.96 -4.90
CA SER A 67 7.62 29.20 -4.72
C SER A 67 8.40 30.36 -4.09
N GLY A 68 9.64 30.13 -3.65
CA GLY A 68 10.47 31.14 -2.99
C GLY A 68 10.21 31.29 -1.49
N ILE A 69 9.12 30.72 -0.96
CA ILE A 69 8.72 30.85 0.46
C ILE A 69 9.74 30.15 1.40
N THR A 70 10.35 29.05 0.96
CA THR A 70 11.39 28.33 1.72
C THR A 70 12.79 28.91 1.54
N THR A 71 12.97 29.87 0.63
CA THR A 71 14.28 30.43 0.25
C THR A 71 14.56 31.80 0.89
N ILE A 72 13.60 32.35 1.64
CA ILE A 72 13.74 33.66 2.32
C ILE A 72 14.82 33.62 3.42
N SER A 73 15.19 32.44 3.94
CA SER A 73 16.17 32.31 5.03
C SER A 73 17.61 32.02 4.58
N ASP A 74 17.90 31.77 3.31
CA ASP A 74 19.24 31.28 2.92
C ASP A 74 19.76 31.83 1.57
N PRO A 75 20.12 33.14 1.50
CA PRO A 75 20.70 33.71 0.29
C PRO A 75 22.18 33.35 0.05
N PHE A 76 22.88 32.69 1.00
CA PHE A 76 24.34 32.48 0.94
C PHE A 76 24.84 31.06 1.30
N ASN A 77 24.00 30.03 1.24
CA ASN A 77 24.46 28.69 1.58
C ASN A 77 25.08 27.97 0.36
N SER A 78 26.39 28.11 0.20
CA SER A 78 27.18 27.44 -0.86
C SER A 78 27.48 25.96 -0.57
N ASN A 79 26.92 25.38 0.50
CA ASN A 79 27.14 23.99 0.90
C ASN A 79 26.05 23.03 0.40
N ARG A 80 25.52 23.27 -0.82
CA ARG A 80 24.49 22.43 -1.46
C ARG A 80 24.83 20.93 -1.51
N SER A 81 26.11 20.56 -1.49
CA SER A 81 26.51 19.16 -1.69
C SER A 81 26.10 18.23 -0.56
N ALA A 82 26.34 18.55 0.72
CA ALA A 82 26.15 17.60 1.82
C ALA A 82 24.66 17.24 2.06
N ASP A 83 23.77 18.23 2.00
CA ASP A 83 22.33 18.04 2.20
C ASP A 83 21.67 17.35 1.00
N GLU A 84 22.17 17.58 -0.23
CA GLU A 84 21.74 16.86 -1.44
C GLU A 84 22.14 15.37 -1.39
N TRP A 85 23.31 15.03 -0.85
CA TRP A 85 23.76 13.64 -0.67
C TRP A 85 22.91 12.88 0.35
N LEU A 86 22.63 13.48 1.51
CA LEU A 86 21.81 12.83 2.55
C LEU A 86 20.38 12.57 2.05
N THR A 87 19.83 13.54 1.32
CA THR A 87 18.52 13.42 0.68
C THR A 87 18.53 12.29 -0.36
N SER A 88 19.56 12.20 -1.20
CA SER A 88 19.71 11.17 -2.24
C SER A 88 19.85 9.75 -1.69
N VAL A 89 20.53 9.57 -0.55
CA VAL A 89 20.67 8.25 0.09
C VAL A 89 19.36 7.82 0.75
N ALA A 90 18.60 8.75 1.34
CA ALA A 90 17.28 8.47 1.92
C ALA A 90 16.22 8.05 0.89
N PHE A 91 16.40 8.42 -0.39
CA PHE A 91 15.54 7.97 -1.49
C PHE A 91 15.66 6.46 -1.77
N ILE A 92 16.83 5.85 -1.54
CA ILE A 92 17.06 4.43 -1.83
C ILE A 92 16.12 3.51 -1.03
N PRO A 93 16.06 3.58 0.32
CA PRO A 93 15.13 2.74 1.08
C PRO A 93 13.66 3.07 0.77
N ALA A 94 13.32 4.34 0.53
CA ALA A 94 11.96 4.72 0.15
C ALA A 94 11.56 4.10 -1.20
N ALA A 95 12.44 4.13 -2.19
CA ALA A 95 12.24 3.50 -3.49
C ALA A 95 12.14 1.97 -3.37
N ALA A 96 12.95 1.36 -2.50
CA ALA A 96 12.88 -0.09 -2.24
C ALA A 96 11.54 -0.50 -1.62
N VAL A 97 11.05 0.25 -0.62
CA VAL A 97 9.74 0.01 0.01
C VAL A 97 8.61 0.22 -0.99
N TRP A 98 8.69 1.29 -1.80
CA TRP A 98 7.72 1.56 -2.85
C TRP A 98 7.67 0.45 -3.91
N ALA A 99 8.85 0.00 -4.37
CA ALA A 99 8.97 -1.08 -5.34
C ALA A 99 8.38 -2.36 -4.77
N TRP A 100 8.77 -2.75 -3.55
CA TRP A 100 8.23 -3.94 -2.89
C TRP A 100 6.71 -3.91 -2.76
N ALA A 101 6.14 -2.82 -2.24
CA ALA A 101 4.70 -2.66 -2.09
C ALA A 101 3.96 -2.75 -3.44
N SER A 102 4.53 -2.19 -4.50
CA SER A 102 3.99 -2.27 -5.85
C SER A 102 4.03 -3.69 -6.42
N LEU A 103 5.11 -4.44 -6.16
CA LEU A 103 5.23 -5.85 -6.54
C LEU A 103 4.21 -6.70 -5.77
N ALA A 104 4.16 -6.56 -4.44
CA ALA A 104 3.27 -7.30 -3.55
C ALA A 104 1.79 -7.15 -3.95
N THR A 105 1.33 -5.93 -4.20
CA THR A 105 -0.04 -5.65 -4.62
C THR A 105 -0.35 -6.19 -6.02
N THR A 106 0.61 -6.13 -6.94
CA THR A 106 0.48 -6.68 -8.30
C THR A 106 0.42 -8.20 -8.29
N PHE A 107 1.22 -8.87 -7.46
CA PHE A 107 1.15 -10.32 -7.30
C PHE A 107 -0.22 -10.76 -6.80
N LYS A 108 -0.74 -10.14 -5.73
CA LYS A 108 -2.09 -10.46 -5.23
C LYS A 108 -3.18 -10.21 -6.28
N ARG A 109 -2.98 -9.21 -7.16
CA ARG A 109 -3.91 -8.98 -8.27
C ARG A 109 -3.82 -10.06 -9.34
N LEU A 110 -2.63 -10.57 -9.63
CA LEU A 110 -2.44 -11.70 -10.55
C LEU A 110 -2.96 -13.02 -10.00
N HIS A 111 -2.81 -13.23 -8.71
CA HIS A 111 -3.43 -14.34 -7.99
C HIS A 111 -4.95 -14.31 -8.10
N ASP A 112 -5.56 -13.13 -8.18
CA ASP A 112 -7.00 -13.01 -8.42
C ASP A 112 -7.44 -13.51 -9.80
N PHE A 113 -6.54 -13.51 -10.80
CA PHE A 113 -6.77 -14.10 -12.13
C PHE A 113 -6.31 -15.58 -12.23
N GLY A 114 -5.91 -16.19 -11.11
CA GLY A 114 -5.32 -17.53 -11.09
C GLY A 114 -3.98 -17.65 -11.84
N LYS A 115 -3.34 -16.51 -12.17
CA LYS A 115 -2.12 -16.50 -12.98
C LYS A 115 -0.90 -16.82 -12.14
N SER A 116 0.05 -17.52 -12.74
CA SER A 116 1.30 -17.89 -12.11
C SER A 116 2.33 -16.74 -12.15
N THR A 117 3.40 -16.91 -11.37
CA THR A 117 4.60 -16.06 -11.35
C THR A 117 5.18 -15.81 -12.75
N GLY A 118 5.00 -16.72 -13.70
CA GLY A 118 5.42 -16.53 -15.09
C GLY A 118 4.67 -15.39 -15.80
N THR A 119 3.38 -15.21 -15.54
CA THR A 119 2.60 -14.08 -16.08
C THR A 119 3.04 -12.75 -15.46
N PHE A 120 3.42 -12.78 -14.19
CA PHE A 120 3.99 -11.61 -13.52
C PHE A 120 5.28 -11.15 -14.19
N MET A 121 6.21 -12.06 -14.50
CA MET A 121 7.47 -11.69 -15.16
C MET A 121 7.23 -11.01 -16.51
N VAL A 122 6.27 -11.49 -17.30
CA VAL A 122 5.90 -10.85 -18.57
C VAL A 122 5.39 -9.42 -18.35
N ILE A 123 4.47 -9.25 -17.39
CA ILE A 123 3.92 -7.92 -17.06
C ILE A 123 5.02 -7.00 -16.51
N ALA A 124 5.92 -7.50 -15.68
CA ALA A 124 7.04 -6.75 -15.13
C ALA A 124 7.98 -6.27 -16.25
N VAL A 125 8.36 -7.15 -17.18
CA VAL A 125 9.20 -6.79 -18.34
C VAL A 125 8.51 -5.76 -19.23
N ILE A 126 7.22 -5.93 -19.53
CA ILE A 126 6.44 -4.93 -20.28
C ILE A 126 6.42 -3.59 -19.54
N SER A 127 6.29 -3.62 -18.21
CA SER A 127 6.22 -2.41 -17.38
C SER A 127 7.55 -1.66 -17.27
N LEU A 128 8.68 -2.27 -17.65
CA LEU A 128 9.97 -1.57 -17.76
C LEU A 128 10.01 -0.63 -18.97
N ILE A 129 9.16 -0.85 -19.98
CA ILE A 129 9.05 0.05 -21.13
C ILE A 129 8.30 1.31 -20.68
N PRO A 130 8.92 2.50 -20.77
CA PRO A 130 8.24 3.75 -20.43
C PRO A 130 6.92 3.89 -21.21
N GLY A 131 5.84 4.21 -20.50
CA GLY A 131 4.49 4.31 -21.08
C GLY A 131 3.71 3.00 -21.14
N ALA A 132 4.37 1.84 -21.26
CA ALA A 132 3.68 0.54 -21.28
C ALA A 132 3.22 0.09 -19.88
N SER A 133 3.86 0.57 -18.82
CA SER A 133 3.44 0.35 -17.43
C SER A 133 1.99 0.81 -17.17
N GLY A 134 1.56 1.89 -17.82
CA GLY A 134 0.17 2.37 -17.77
C GLY A 134 -0.81 1.35 -18.36
N LEU A 135 -0.45 0.71 -19.48
CA LEU A 135 -1.29 -0.31 -20.12
C LEU A 135 -1.40 -1.55 -19.23
N ALA A 136 -0.30 -2.00 -18.61
CA ALA A 136 -0.32 -3.09 -17.64
C ALA A 136 -1.24 -2.77 -16.45
N PHE A 137 -1.15 -1.56 -15.91
CA PHE A 137 -2.03 -1.09 -14.84
C PHE A 137 -3.51 -1.12 -15.27
N PHE A 138 -3.85 -0.55 -16.43
CA PHE A 138 -5.22 -0.55 -16.93
C PHE A 138 -5.73 -1.96 -17.22
N TYR A 139 -4.89 -2.85 -17.73
CA TYR A 139 -5.25 -4.26 -17.92
C TYR A 139 -5.61 -4.92 -16.58
N LEU A 140 -4.76 -4.78 -15.57
CA LEU A 140 -4.99 -5.36 -14.24
C LEU A 140 -6.19 -4.74 -13.52
N LEU A 141 -6.44 -3.46 -13.76
CA LEU A 141 -7.55 -2.72 -13.20
C LEU A 141 -8.87 -3.09 -13.87
N LEU A 142 -8.96 -3.01 -15.20
CA LEU A 142 -10.24 -3.11 -15.90
C LEU A 142 -10.74 -4.56 -16.00
N ASN A 143 -9.84 -5.54 -16.09
CA ASN A 143 -10.25 -6.94 -16.22
C ASN A 143 -10.86 -7.47 -14.91
N PRO A 144 -12.02 -8.16 -14.97
CA PRO A 144 -12.58 -8.84 -13.82
C PRO A 144 -11.69 -10.01 -13.41
N GLY A 145 -11.49 -10.18 -12.11
CA GLY A 145 -10.82 -11.35 -11.56
C GLY A 145 -11.74 -12.56 -11.50
N ASP A 146 -11.20 -13.72 -11.13
CA ASP A 146 -11.98 -14.93 -10.96
C ASP A 146 -12.91 -14.81 -9.74
N SER A 147 -14.20 -15.08 -9.90
CA SER A 147 -15.13 -15.07 -8.76
C SER A 147 -15.03 -16.31 -7.86
N HIS A 148 -14.39 -17.37 -8.36
CA HIS A 148 -14.28 -18.66 -7.69
C HIS A 148 -13.01 -18.73 -6.83
N ALA A 149 -13.02 -19.60 -5.82
CA ALA A 149 -11.82 -19.96 -5.07
C ALA A 149 -10.76 -20.53 -6.02
N ASN A 150 -9.51 -20.16 -5.80
CA ASN A 150 -8.38 -20.71 -6.54
C ASN A 150 -7.24 -21.08 -5.58
N LYS A 151 -6.13 -21.61 -6.10
CA LYS A 151 -4.97 -22.04 -5.29
C LYS A 151 -4.31 -20.93 -4.46
N TYR A 152 -4.74 -19.68 -4.61
CA TYR A 152 -4.26 -18.51 -3.88
C TYR A 152 -5.28 -17.99 -2.83
N GLY A 153 -6.43 -18.65 -2.67
CA GLY A 153 -7.41 -18.38 -1.60
C GLY A 153 -8.86 -18.34 -2.05
N GLU A 154 -9.77 -18.32 -1.08
CA GLU A 154 -11.23 -18.40 -1.28
C GLU A 154 -11.82 -17.19 -2.03
N GLY A 155 -11.23 -16.00 -1.90
CA GLY A 155 -11.73 -14.80 -2.59
C GLY A 155 -10.93 -13.52 -2.32
N PRO A 156 -11.13 -12.47 -3.14
CA PRO A 156 -10.40 -11.22 -3.02
C PRO A 156 -10.78 -10.43 -1.77
N GLY A 157 -9.79 -10.04 -0.97
CA GLY A 157 -9.99 -9.08 0.11
C GLY A 157 -9.17 -9.29 1.37
N TRP A 158 -9.19 -8.25 2.20
CA TRP A 158 -8.54 -8.18 3.50
C TRP A 158 -9.28 -9.06 4.52
N ASN A 159 -10.61 -9.12 4.38
CA ASN A 159 -11.52 -9.85 5.26
C ASN A 159 -11.44 -11.37 5.07
N SER A 160 -10.99 -11.88 3.92
CA SER A 160 -10.74 -13.31 3.75
C SER A 160 -9.48 -13.72 4.51
N TRP A 161 -8.42 -12.92 4.41
CA TRP A 161 -7.16 -13.18 5.11
C TRP A 161 -7.25 -13.04 6.64
N SER A 162 -7.98 -12.04 7.17
CA SER A 162 -8.18 -11.93 8.63
C SER A 162 -8.97 -13.10 9.19
N ARG A 163 -10.02 -13.55 8.46
CA ARG A 163 -10.84 -14.69 8.86
C ARG A 163 -10.06 -16.01 8.88
N GLU A 164 -9.19 -16.26 7.89
CA GLU A 164 -8.33 -17.45 7.89
C GLU A 164 -7.43 -17.54 9.13
N ARG A 165 -6.91 -16.41 9.64
CA ARG A 165 -6.11 -16.41 10.87
C ARG A 165 -6.94 -16.63 12.13
N ASP A 166 -8.17 -16.15 12.17
CA ASP A 166 -9.09 -16.43 13.29
C ASP A 166 -9.50 -17.92 13.32
N PHE A 167 -9.57 -18.58 12.15
CA PHE A 167 -9.88 -20.01 12.03
C PHE A 167 -8.75 -20.95 12.46
N GLY A 168 -7.57 -20.43 12.86
CA GLY A 168 -6.56 -21.20 13.61
C GLY A 168 -7.06 -21.75 14.97
N THR A 169 -8.28 -21.41 15.39
CA THR A 169 -8.95 -21.95 16.59
C THR A 169 -10.17 -22.84 16.30
N ARG A 170 -10.53 -23.11 15.04
CA ARG A 170 -11.60 -24.07 14.74
C ARG A 170 -11.02 -25.42 14.35
N SER A 171 -10.96 -26.28 15.37
CA SER A 171 -10.78 -27.72 15.28
C SER A 171 -11.58 -28.31 14.12
N TRP A 172 -10.91 -29.06 13.27
CA TRP A 172 -11.51 -30.05 12.40
C TRP A 172 -12.30 -31.05 13.26
N LEU A 173 -13.63 -30.99 13.16
CA LEU A 173 -14.55 -32.10 13.42
C LEU A 173 -15.29 -32.38 12.10
#